data_AF-A0A955Z5U9-F1
#
_entry.id   AF-A0A955Z5U9-F1
#
_cell.length_a   1.000
_cell.length_b   1.000
_cell.length_c   1.000
_cell.angle_alpha   90.00
_cell.angle_beta   90.00
_cell.angle_gamma   90.00
#
_symmetry.space_group_name_H-M   'P 1'
#
loop_
_entity.id
_entity.type
_entity.pdbx_description
1 polymer ?
#
loop_
_entity_poly.entity_id
_entity_poly.type
_entity_poly.pdbx_seq_one_letter_code
_entity_poly.pdbx_strand_id
1 'polypeptide(L)'
;MKVGRAAVLAAALGACALSCRVAESDVRRWETTERGPFKLVAVITHDKYSWELRTEAALSLVRMPPRGGQRKGIGFLIDKYKAEDETEKDGALVQLPEAARREIVARMAPELLKQLGTAPPARTEDGRMPADPSVPYKDATFAMLIHEPPLVSDEAIRTQLKDALTAWAQTGFEDRIENGSQQYGLEQMMRYLGAPSVRQLPALINENAHRVDRICALIADIGEDQTKLKASEALVALSKLYHSDEWLQAQTKIVKEHNAKNNQKADDNQVAGQVAKIQDRRVTEEVFPAMKKIGGRPAVEYLFGYAGDGKMLENRRKLALAALEGRVDKNNPQDLQRIFEIAKNNETPDSVRDVAFNRLGEFPKEQIVPKLYTLFDPPKWKVRWVAASLVLKTQGTKGVPEFMNHLPRTASTKMGMTEPLSYGGLIAKMEPGPGDTKPRAAITPYLGAKDLGPKLTALGFFWEGKKADRGAVQPFENDSSPLPKCEKEDECSWQCDVPKASNPKETEPKELKTVGEFVKFCLIPSMEK
;
A
#
# COMPACT_ATOMS: atom_id res chain seq x y z
N MET A 1 91.41 -51.60 33.26
CA MET A 1 91.60 -53.00 32.81
C MET A 1 90.25 -53.67 32.67
N LYS A 2 90.03 -54.48 31.60
CA LYS A 2 88.97 -55.53 31.41
C LYS A 2 87.51 -55.07 31.67
N VAL A 3 86.58 -54.92 30.72
CA VAL A 3 86.14 -55.72 29.53
C VAL A 3 85.43 -57.05 29.87
N GLY A 4 84.15 -57.13 29.48
CA GLY A 4 83.23 -58.29 29.47
C GLY A 4 81.79 -57.80 29.69
N ARG A 5 80.88 -57.68 28.70
CA ARG A 5 80.11 -58.73 27.96
C ARG A 5 79.52 -59.78 28.93
N ALA A 6 78.22 -60.11 28.95
CA ALA A 6 77.06 -59.75 28.10
C ALA A 6 75.80 -59.58 29.01
N ALA A 7 74.51 -59.54 28.60
CA ALA A 7 73.84 -59.84 27.32
C ALA A 7 72.56 -58.99 27.12
N VAL A 8 71.52 -59.54 26.45
CA VAL A 8 70.26 -58.89 26.05
C VAL A 8 69.07 -59.46 26.85
N LEU A 9 68.11 -58.61 27.23
CA LEU A 9 66.70 -59.01 27.26
C LEU A 9 65.82 -57.86 26.76
N ALA A 10 64.95 -58.13 25.78
CA ALA A 10 64.00 -57.16 25.27
C ALA A 10 62.69 -57.21 26.09
N ALA A 11 62.13 -56.06 26.41
CA ALA A 11 60.77 -55.92 26.94
C ALA A 11 60.08 -54.74 26.23
N ALA A 12 59.49 -55.03 25.07
CA ALA A 12 58.57 -54.12 24.41
C ALA A 12 57.16 -54.34 24.98
N LEU A 13 56.63 -53.33 25.67
CA LEU A 13 55.22 -53.11 26.04
C LEU A 13 55.20 -51.70 26.65
N GLY A 14 54.53 -50.69 26.09
CA GLY A 14 53.36 -50.73 25.21
C GLY A 14 52.16 -50.18 25.97
N ALA A 15 52.16 -48.88 26.29
CA ALA A 15 51.10 -48.24 27.05
C ALA A 15 50.78 -46.83 26.50
N CYS A 16 49.68 -46.75 25.76
CA CYS A 16 48.79 -45.59 25.65
C CYS A 16 49.39 -44.24 25.22
N ALA A 17 49.69 -44.13 23.92
CA ALA A 17 49.40 -42.88 23.22
C ALA A 17 47.87 -42.69 23.16
N LEU A 18 47.30 -42.04 24.18
CA LEU A 18 45.92 -41.56 24.15
C LEU A 18 45.81 -40.45 23.10
N SER A 19 45.55 -40.82 21.85
CA SER A 19 45.09 -39.87 20.84
C SER A 19 43.85 -39.17 21.39
N CYS A 20 43.89 -37.85 21.57
CA CYS A 20 42.75 -37.07 22.04
C CYS A 20 41.60 -37.17 21.03
N ARG A 21 40.73 -38.17 21.22
CA ARG A 21 39.57 -38.42 20.37
C ARG A 21 38.57 -37.29 20.61
N VAL A 22 38.32 -36.49 19.58
CA VAL A 22 37.34 -35.41 19.60
C VAL A 22 35.99 -35.98 20.06
N ALA A 23 35.45 -35.41 21.13
CA ALA A 23 34.18 -35.80 21.72
C ALA A 23 33.11 -34.71 21.54
N GLU A 24 31.86 -35.02 21.88
CA GLU A 24 30.74 -34.07 21.85
C GLU A 24 31.01 -32.81 22.70
N SER A 25 31.68 -32.99 23.84
CA SER A 25 32.10 -31.90 24.73
C SER A 25 33.14 -30.96 24.11
N ASP A 26 34.01 -31.46 23.22
CA ASP A 26 34.93 -30.62 22.45
C ASP A 26 34.16 -29.76 21.44
N VAL A 27 33.24 -30.39 20.71
CA VAL A 27 32.40 -29.76 19.70
C VAL A 27 31.57 -28.62 20.31
N ARG A 28 30.86 -28.86 21.41
CA ARG A 28 30.11 -27.79 22.12
C ARG A 28 31.01 -26.71 22.69
N ARG A 29 32.18 -27.07 23.25
CA ARG A 29 33.17 -26.09 23.73
C ARG A 29 33.65 -25.17 22.60
N TRP A 30 33.70 -25.64 21.36
CA TRP A 30 34.19 -24.83 20.24
C TRP A 30 33.23 -23.73 19.80
N GLU A 31 31.93 -23.82 20.09
CA GLU A 31 30.91 -22.79 19.77
C GLU A 31 31.34 -21.37 20.21
N THR A 32 31.99 -21.26 21.37
CA THR A 32 32.43 -19.99 21.96
C THR A 32 33.88 -19.60 21.61
N THR A 33 34.67 -20.47 20.98
CA THR A 33 36.11 -20.24 20.72
C THR A 33 36.36 -19.59 19.36
N GLU A 34 37.34 -18.69 19.26
CA GLU A 34 37.67 -17.97 18.03
C GLU A 34 37.86 -18.91 16.83
N ARG A 35 38.77 -19.89 16.93
CA ARG A 35 39.02 -20.92 15.90
C ARG A 35 37.96 -22.04 15.84
N GLY A 36 36.88 -21.93 16.60
CA GLY A 36 35.80 -22.91 16.67
C GLY A 36 35.18 -23.29 15.31
N PRO A 37 34.78 -22.33 14.46
CA PRO A 37 34.18 -22.61 13.16
C PRO A 37 35.03 -23.55 12.30
N PHE A 38 36.33 -23.27 12.16
CA PHE A 38 37.24 -24.10 11.36
C PHE A 38 37.31 -25.55 11.86
N LYS A 39 37.34 -25.76 13.18
CA LYS A 39 37.36 -27.10 13.78
C LYS A 39 36.03 -27.83 13.57
N LEU A 40 34.91 -27.12 13.67
CA LEU A 40 33.58 -27.67 13.41
C LEU A 40 33.42 -28.08 11.94
N VAL A 41 33.84 -27.24 10.98
CA VAL A 41 33.85 -27.61 9.56
C VAL A 41 34.72 -28.85 9.31
N ALA A 42 35.92 -28.90 9.89
CA ALA A 42 36.83 -30.06 9.75
C ALA A 42 36.25 -31.36 10.36
N VAL A 43 35.38 -31.28 11.36
CA VAL A 43 34.62 -32.45 11.85
C VAL A 43 33.53 -32.84 10.84
N ILE A 44 32.75 -31.88 10.33
CA ILE A 44 31.64 -32.12 9.39
C ILE A 44 32.12 -32.76 8.08
N THR A 45 33.24 -32.28 7.52
CA THR A 45 33.68 -32.69 6.17
C THR A 45 34.52 -33.97 6.13
N HIS A 46 35.14 -34.37 7.24
CA HIS A 46 36.08 -35.51 7.24
C HIS A 46 35.39 -36.84 7.60
N ASP A 47 35.58 -37.83 6.73
CA ASP A 47 35.03 -39.20 6.82
C ASP A 47 35.34 -39.99 8.11
N LYS A 48 36.42 -39.68 8.83
CA LYS A 48 36.83 -40.38 10.05
C LYS A 48 35.93 -40.19 11.27
N TYR A 49 35.06 -39.18 11.26
CA TYR A 49 34.15 -38.88 12.38
C TYR A 49 32.79 -39.57 12.19
N SER A 50 32.14 -39.99 13.28
CA SER A 50 30.83 -40.64 13.20
C SER A 50 29.74 -39.63 12.81
N TRP A 51 28.64 -40.11 12.24
CA TRP A 51 27.54 -39.25 11.78
C TRP A 51 26.95 -38.40 12.91
N GLU A 52 26.92 -38.91 14.13
CA GLU A 52 26.46 -38.22 15.33
C GLU A 52 27.34 -37.01 15.62
N LEU A 53 28.67 -37.19 15.63
CA LEU A 53 29.62 -36.11 15.90
C LEU A 53 29.62 -35.04 14.79
N ARG A 54 29.41 -35.44 13.52
CA ARG A 54 29.25 -34.50 12.39
C ARG A 54 27.95 -33.72 12.47
N THR A 55 26.86 -34.39 12.82
CA THR A 55 25.54 -33.75 13.01
C THR A 55 25.60 -32.73 14.14
N GLU A 56 26.18 -33.10 15.28
CA GLU A 56 26.34 -32.17 16.40
C GLU A 56 27.30 -31.03 16.07
N ALA A 57 28.36 -31.26 15.27
CA ALA A 57 29.22 -30.18 14.78
C ALA A 57 28.49 -29.20 13.84
N ALA A 58 27.59 -29.71 12.99
CA ALA A 58 26.74 -28.89 12.13
C ALA A 58 25.70 -28.09 12.94
N LEU A 59 25.05 -28.71 13.94
CA LEU A 59 24.16 -28.02 14.87
C LEU A 59 24.91 -27.01 15.76
N SER A 60 26.17 -27.28 16.12
CA SER A 60 27.04 -26.35 16.84
C SER A 60 27.31 -25.09 16.02
N LEU A 61 27.55 -25.21 14.70
CA LEU A 61 27.65 -24.06 13.79
C LEU A 61 26.37 -23.21 13.78
N VAL A 62 25.18 -23.83 13.89
CA VAL A 62 23.90 -23.11 14.01
C VAL A 62 23.77 -22.39 15.36
N ARG A 63 24.20 -23.03 16.46
CA ARG A 63 24.09 -22.48 17.83
C ARG A 63 25.08 -21.36 18.15
N MET A 64 26.12 -21.18 17.33
CA MET A 64 27.17 -20.20 17.60
C MET A 64 26.63 -18.78 17.86
N PRO A 65 27.12 -18.08 18.91
CA PRO A 65 26.72 -16.71 19.17
C PRO A 65 27.20 -15.77 18.04
N PRO A 66 26.47 -14.67 17.76
CA PRO A 66 26.89 -13.68 16.77
C PRO A 66 28.27 -13.08 17.08
N ARG A 67 29.07 -12.86 16.04
CA ARG A 67 30.43 -12.27 16.13
C ARG A 67 30.47 -11.00 15.30
N GLY A 68 30.60 -9.84 15.96
CA GLY A 68 30.44 -8.54 15.31
C GLY A 68 29.03 -8.34 14.74
N GLY A 69 28.01 -8.82 15.46
CA GLY A 69 26.60 -8.79 15.02
C GLY A 69 26.19 -9.86 14.02
N GLN A 70 27.13 -10.59 13.40
CA GLN A 70 26.83 -11.58 12.35
C GLN A 70 26.87 -13.03 12.86
N ARG A 71 25.92 -13.88 12.43
CA ARG A 71 25.86 -15.32 12.74
C ARG A 71 26.86 -16.13 11.90
N LYS A 72 28.16 -15.85 12.07
CA LYS A 72 29.23 -16.44 11.25
C LYS A 72 29.18 -17.97 11.18
N GLY A 73 28.72 -18.67 12.22
CA GLY A 73 28.57 -20.13 12.18
C GLY A 73 27.64 -20.64 11.07
N ILE A 74 26.52 -19.97 10.80
CA ILE A 74 25.61 -20.30 9.68
C ILE A 74 26.33 -20.09 8.34
N GLY A 75 27.10 -19.00 8.22
CA GLY A 75 27.96 -18.76 7.06
C GLY A 75 28.96 -19.90 6.83
N PHE A 76 29.67 -20.36 7.87
CA PHE A 76 30.59 -21.51 7.75
C PHE A 76 29.90 -22.85 7.41
N LEU A 77 28.60 -22.99 7.70
CA LEU A 77 27.82 -24.18 7.38
C LEU A 77 27.37 -24.21 5.90
N ILE A 78 27.07 -23.05 5.33
CA ILE A 78 26.31 -22.90 4.07
C ILE A 78 27.05 -22.03 3.05
N ASP A 79 27.44 -20.83 3.45
CA ASP A 79 28.08 -19.83 2.59
C ASP A 79 29.59 -20.07 2.44
N LYS A 80 30.22 -19.34 1.54
CA LYS A 80 31.68 -19.32 1.42
C LYS A 80 32.35 -18.62 2.61
N TYR A 81 33.51 -19.12 3.02
CA TYR A 81 34.34 -18.52 4.08
C TYR A 81 35.82 -18.48 3.70
N LYS A 82 36.58 -17.57 4.30
CA LYS A 82 38.04 -17.55 4.22
C LYS A 82 38.63 -18.49 5.27
N ALA A 83 39.44 -19.45 4.85
CA ALA A 83 40.15 -20.40 5.71
C ALA A 83 41.40 -19.78 6.36
N GLU A 84 42.06 -20.52 7.28
CA GLU A 84 43.27 -20.05 7.97
C GLU A 84 44.47 -19.81 7.02
N ASP A 85 44.43 -20.36 5.80
CA ASP A 85 45.39 -20.19 4.70
C ASP A 85 44.98 -19.04 3.74
N GLU A 86 44.05 -18.18 4.17
CA GLU A 86 43.38 -17.11 3.39
C GLU A 86 42.59 -17.56 2.14
N THR A 87 42.57 -18.85 1.82
CA THR A 87 41.83 -19.36 0.66
C THR A 87 40.32 -19.34 0.90
N GLU A 88 39.56 -19.09 -0.16
CA GLU A 88 38.10 -19.16 -0.13
C GLU A 88 37.64 -20.61 -0.26
N LYS A 89 36.81 -21.08 0.68
CA LYS A 89 36.23 -22.43 0.70
C LYS A 89 34.72 -22.33 0.84
N ASP A 90 33.99 -23.24 0.20
CA ASP A 90 32.53 -23.32 0.30
C ASP A 90 32.07 -23.75 1.70
N GLY A 91 30.79 -23.56 2.03
CA GLY A 91 30.23 -23.95 3.32
C GLY A 91 30.33 -25.45 3.57
N ALA A 92 30.36 -25.86 4.84
CA ALA A 92 30.56 -27.26 5.23
C ALA A 92 29.62 -28.26 4.55
N LEU A 93 28.35 -27.88 4.33
CA LEU A 93 27.37 -28.73 3.63
C LEU A 93 27.59 -28.77 2.10
N VAL A 94 28.12 -27.69 1.52
CA VAL A 94 28.43 -27.59 0.08
C VAL A 94 29.64 -28.43 -0.27
N GLN A 95 30.66 -28.47 0.60
CA GLN A 95 31.87 -29.32 0.43
C GLN A 95 31.58 -30.83 0.43
N LEU A 96 30.42 -31.27 0.92
CA LEU A 96 30.09 -32.68 1.06
C LEU A 96 29.56 -33.30 -0.25
N PRO A 97 29.94 -34.56 -0.55
CA PRO A 97 29.22 -35.40 -1.51
C PRO A 97 27.73 -35.50 -1.14
N GLU A 98 26.85 -35.57 -2.14
CA GLU A 98 25.40 -35.50 -1.95
C GLU A 98 24.86 -36.50 -0.90
N ALA A 99 25.31 -37.76 -0.94
CA ALA A 99 24.91 -38.78 0.02
C ALA A 99 25.27 -38.41 1.47
N ALA A 100 26.46 -37.83 1.69
CA ALA A 100 26.91 -37.41 3.01
C ALA A 100 26.20 -36.13 3.49
N ARG A 101 25.92 -35.19 2.58
CA ARG A 101 25.08 -34.01 2.86
C ARG A 101 23.68 -34.44 3.27
N ARG A 102 23.04 -35.36 2.52
CA ARG A 102 21.69 -35.86 2.79
C ARG A 102 21.60 -36.53 4.16
N GLU A 103 22.55 -37.39 4.51
CA GLU A 103 22.60 -38.07 5.82
C GLU A 103 22.71 -37.07 6.99
N ILE A 104 23.59 -36.06 6.88
CA ILE A 104 23.75 -35.04 7.93
C ILE A 104 22.51 -34.15 8.03
N VAL A 105 21.98 -33.66 6.91
CA VAL A 105 20.75 -32.84 6.89
C VAL A 105 19.56 -33.62 7.47
N ALA A 106 19.43 -34.91 7.16
CA ALA A 106 18.38 -35.76 7.73
C ALA A 106 18.49 -35.92 9.25
N ARG A 107 19.72 -36.00 9.79
CA ARG A 107 19.98 -36.07 11.23
C ARG A 107 19.86 -34.72 11.95
N MET A 108 20.06 -33.60 11.25
CA MET A 108 19.80 -32.26 11.79
C MET A 108 18.30 -31.96 11.90
N ALA A 109 17.49 -32.47 10.97
CA ALA A 109 16.07 -32.12 10.84
C ALA A 109 15.24 -32.25 12.14
N PRO A 110 15.36 -33.30 12.97
CA PRO A 110 14.60 -33.40 14.22
C PRO A 110 14.83 -32.25 15.20
N GLU A 111 16.08 -31.79 15.36
CA GLU A 111 16.38 -30.65 16.25
C GLU A 111 15.96 -29.32 15.61
N LEU A 112 16.12 -29.15 14.29
CA LEU A 112 15.62 -27.97 13.57
C LEU A 112 14.09 -27.83 13.74
N LEU A 113 13.32 -28.91 13.51
CA LEU A 113 11.87 -28.93 13.67
C LEU A 113 11.44 -28.63 15.11
N LYS A 114 12.11 -29.24 16.10
CA LYS A 114 11.86 -28.99 17.53
C LYS A 114 12.08 -27.52 17.92
N GLN A 115 13.17 -26.92 17.45
CA GLN A 115 13.50 -25.52 17.75
C GLN A 115 12.56 -24.54 17.03
N LEU A 116 12.14 -24.85 15.80
CA LEU A 116 11.10 -24.10 15.07
C LEU A 116 9.71 -24.18 15.73
N GLY A 117 9.43 -25.25 16.48
CA GLY A 117 8.23 -25.37 17.31
C GLY A 117 8.25 -24.49 18.58
N THR A 118 9.33 -23.78 18.87
CA THR A 118 9.45 -22.95 20.09
C THR A 118 8.72 -21.62 19.91
N ALA A 119 7.80 -21.33 20.83
CA ALA A 119 7.12 -20.03 20.92
C ALA A 119 8.12 -18.90 21.18
N PRO A 120 7.92 -17.69 20.62
CA PRO A 120 8.80 -16.57 20.91
C PRO A 120 8.74 -16.18 22.39
N PRO A 121 9.84 -15.68 22.97
CA PRO A 121 9.86 -15.24 24.36
C PRO A 121 8.93 -14.03 24.54
N ALA A 122 8.16 -14.03 25.62
CA ALA A 122 7.33 -12.88 25.98
C ALA A 122 8.18 -11.63 26.20
N ARG A 123 7.62 -10.45 25.89
CA ARG A 123 8.25 -9.17 26.22
C ARG A 123 8.44 -9.03 27.73
N THR A 124 9.55 -8.40 28.12
CA THR A 124 9.84 -8.07 29.51
C THR A 124 8.91 -6.96 30.03
N GLU A 125 8.88 -6.74 31.34
CA GLU A 125 8.05 -5.70 31.98
C GLU A 125 8.36 -4.28 31.46
N ASP A 126 9.60 -4.01 31.04
CA ASP A 126 10.03 -2.77 30.38
C ASP A 126 9.77 -2.75 28.85
N GLY A 127 9.00 -3.70 28.34
CA GLY A 127 8.54 -3.76 26.94
C GLY A 127 9.59 -4.24 25.93
N ARG A 128 10.79 -4.60 26.37
CA ARG A 128 11.86 -5.11 25.51
C ARG A 128 11.56 -6.54 25.06
N MET A 129 12.01 -6.89 23.87
CA MET A 129 11.98 -8.27 23.39
C MET A 129 13.28 -8.99 23.82
N PRO A 130 13.18 -10.12 24.55
CA PRO A 130 14.33 -11.00 24.76
C PRO A 130 14.86 -11.58 23.44
N ALA A 131 16.08 -12.11 23.48
CA ALA A 131 16.62 -12.87 22.36
C ALA A 131 15.81 -14.15 22.14
N ASP A 132 15.14 -14.27 20.99
CA ASP A 132 14.43 -15.49 20.59
C ASP A 132 15.45 -16.60 20.23
N PRO A 133 15.54 -17.69 21.01
CA PRO A 133 16.54 -18.74 20.83
C PRO A 133 16.31 -19.60 19.58
N SER A 134 15.13 -19.50 18.95
CA SER A 134 14.79 -20.24 17.73
C SER A 134 15.32 -19.58 16.44
N VAL A 135 15.68 -18.28 16.49
CA VAL A 135 16.18 -17.52 15.34
C VAL A 135 17.38 -18.14 14.61
N PRO A 136 18.44 -18.65 15.26
CA PRO A 136 19.56 -19.29 14.56
C PRO A 136 19.12 -20.51 13.76
N TYR A 137 18.23 -21.34 14.33
CA TYR A 137 17.69 -22.54 13.68
C TYR A 137 16.77 -22.18 12.51
N LYS A 138 15.97 -21.10 12.64
CA LYS A 138 15.21 -20.53 11.53
C LYS A 138 16.13 -20.06 10.40
N ASP A 139 17.14 -19.26 10.72
CA ASP A 139 18.04 -18.68 9.72
C ASP A 139 18.83 -19.78 8.98
N ALA A 140 19.31 -20.81 9.69
CA ALA A 140 19.98 -21.96 9.09
C ALA A 140 19.04 -22.81 8.21
N THR A 141 17.83 -23.11 8.72
CA THR A 141 16.82 -23.86 7.96
C THR A 141 16.45 -23.14 6.67
N PHE A 142 16.20 -21.83 6.75
CA PHE A 142 15.84 -21.03 5.59
C PHE A 142 17.00 -20.95 4.58
N ALA A 143 18.22 -20.68 5.05
CA ALA A 143 19.42 -20.67 4.20
C ALA A 143 19.62 -22.00 3.45
N MET A 144 19.45 -23.15 4.12
CA MET A 144 19.52 -24.49 3.49
C MET A 144 18.45 -24.73 2.41
N LEU A 145 17.28 -24.09 2.53
CA LEU A 145 16.16 -24.21 1.58
C LEU A 145 16.27 -23.26 0.37
N ILE A 146 16.87 -22.08 0.55
CA ILE A 146 17.04 -21.07 -0.52
C ILE A 146 18.37 -21.16 -1.28
N HIS A 147 19.34 -21.90 -0.75
CA HIS A 147 20.62 -22.14 -1.43
C HIS A 147 20.38 -22.81 -2.80
N GLU A 148 21.20 -22.47 -3.79
CA GLU A 148 21.13 -23.04 -5.14
C GLU A 148 22.46 -23.75 -5.47
N PRO A 149 22.48 -25.07 -5.69
CA PRO A 149 21.35 -26.01 -5.60
C PRO A 149 20.89 -26.22 -4.14
N PRO A 150 19.60 -26.59 -3.90
CA PRO A 150 19.07 -26.81 -2.56
C PRO A 150 19.89 -27.81 -1.72
N LEU A 151 20.24 -27.42 -0.49
CA LEU A 151 21.01 -28.29 0.42
C LEU A 151 20.13 -29.37 1.07
N VAL A 152 18.82 -29.15 1.14
CA VAL A 152 17.81 -30.15 1.53
C VAL A 152 17.30 -30.85 0.27
N SER A 153 17.95 -31.96 -0.10
CA SER A 153 17.57 -32.77 -1.29
C SER A 153 16.47 -33.81 -1.03
N ASP A 154 16.13 -34.07 0.23
CA ASP A 154 15.01 -34.96 0.58
C ASP A 154 13.69 -34.17 0.65
N GLU A 155 12.78 -34.43 -0.29
CA GLU A 155 11.55 -33.62 -0.44
C GLU A 155 10.57 -33.77 0.73
N ALA A 156 10.58 -34.90 1.46
CA ALA A 156 9.76 -35.06 2.67
C ALA A 156 10.27 -34.17 3.81
N ILE A 157 11.59 -34.16 4.02
CA ILE A 157 12.24 -33.28 5.01
C ILE A 157 12.10 -31.81 4.59
N ARG A 158 12.25 -31.51 3.30
CA ARG A 158 12.06 -30.17 2.73
C ARG A 158 10.65 -29.64 3.00
N THR A 159 9.63 -30.50 2.86
CA THR A 159 8.23 -30.16 3.17
C THR A 159 8.06 -29.89 4.67
N GLN A 160 8.50 -30.80 5.53
CA GLN A 160 8.43 -30.61 6.99
C GLN A 160 9.11 -29.32 7.47
N LEU A 161 10.28 -28.98 6.92
CA LEU A 161 10.98 -27.74 7.26
C LEU A 161 10.24 -26.50 6.76
N LYS A 162 9.64 -26.52 5.55
CA LYS A 162 8.79 -25.41 5.05
C LYS A 162 7.53 -25.21 5.89
N ASP A 163 6.90 -26.31 6.33
CA ASP A 163 5.72 -26.27 7.20
C ASP A 163 6.09 -25.73 8.60
N ALA A 164 7.23 -26.16 9.16
CA ALA A 164 7.75 -25.64 10.43
C ALA A 164 8.14 -24.16 10.35
N LEU A 165 8.76 -23.70 9.25
CA LEU A 165 9.02 -22.28 9.02
C LEU A 165 7.71 -21.47 8.86
N THR A 166 6.68 -22.06 8.25
CA THR A 166 5.34 -21.45 8.14
C THR A 166 4.69 -21.29 9.51
N ALA A 167 4.69 -22.34 10.33
CA ALA A 167 4.17 -22.29 11.70
C ALA A 167 4.98 -21.32 12.58
N TRP A 168 6.30 -21.27 12.42
CA TRP A 168 7.18 -20.32 13.11
C TRP A 168 6.87 -18.87 12.75
N ALA A 169 6.62 -18.59 11.46
CA ALA A 169 6.26 -17.25 10.97
C ALA A 169 4.91 -16.77 11.52
N GLN A 170 3.94 -17.68 11.65
CA GLN A 170 2.59 -17.39 12.13
C GLN A 170 2.57 -17.24 13.67
N THR A 171 3.39 -18.03 14.39
CA THR A 171 3.49 -17.98 15.85
C THR A 171 4.27 -16.76 16.32
N GLY A 172 3.56 -15.74 16.81
CA GLY A 172 4.16 -14.47 17.26
C GLY A 172 4.76 -13.64 16.13
N PHE A 173 4.09 -13.65 14.97
CA PHE A 173 4.39 -12.82 13.80
C PHE A 173 4.77 -11.37 14.15
N GLU A 174 3.99 -10.71 15.01
CA GLU A 174 4.12 -9.29 15.32
C GLU A 174 5.37 -8.93 16.14
N ASP A 175 5.92 -9.87 16.92
CA ASP A 175 7.23 -9.72 17.54
C ASP A 175 8.33 -10.09 16.54
N ARG A 176 8.18 -11.23 15.84
CA ARG A 176 9.19 -11.75 14.92
C ARG A 176 9.43 -10.86 13.70
N ILE A 177 8.46 -10.03 13.28
CA ILE A 177 8.66 -9.07 12.18
C ILE A 177 9.58 -7.89 12.56
N GLU A 178 9.74 -7.59 13.85
CA GLU A 178 10.57 -6.49 14.38
C GLU A 178 11.94 -6.96 14.88
N ASN A 179 12.15 -8.28 15.00
CA ASN A 179 13.36 -8.85 15.56
C ASN A 179 14.58 -8.69 14.61
N GLY A 180 15.37 -7.64 14.84
CA GLY A 180 16.60 -7.35 14.09
C GLY A 180 17.78 -8.32 14.30
N SER A 181 17.64 -9.39 15.11
CA SER A 181 18.69 -10.42 15.30
C SER A 181 18.66 -11.54 14.25
N GLN A 182 17.75 -11.44 13.28
CA GLN A 182 17.59 -12.37 12.16
C GLN A 182 18.57 -12.04 11.04
N GLN A 183 19.25 -13.06 10.50
CA GLN A 183 20.04 -12.94 9.28
C GLN A 183 19.16 -12.80 8.03
N TYR A 184 17.99 -13.45 8.02
CA TYR A 184 17.01 -13.37 6.94
C TYR A 184 15.68 -12.82 7.48
N GLY A 185 15.17 -11.73 6.89
CA GLY A 185 13.95 -11.09 7.38
C GLY A 185 12.72 -11.98 7.29
N LEU A 186 11.82 -11.91 8.28
CA LEU A 186 10.58 -12.71 8.32
C LEU A 186 9.80 -12.64 6.99
N GLU A 187 9.63 -11.45 6.43
CA GLU A 187 8.91 -11.29 5.16
C GLU A 187 9.60 -11.89 3.94
N GLN A 188 10.93 -11.89 3.90
CA GLN A 188 11.69 -12.53 2.82
C GLN A 188 11.41 -14.03 2.83
N MET A 189 11.39 -14.62 4.03
CA MET A 189 11.04 -16.02 4.24
C MET A 189 9.58 -16.29 3.84
N MET A 190 8.63 -15.48 4.28
CA MET A 190 7.22 -15.67 3.94
C MET A 190 6.97 -15.55 2.43
N ARG A 191 7.63 -14.61 1.74
CA ARG A 191 7.57 -14.51 0.26
C ARG A 191 8.09 -15.75 -0.45
N TYR A 192 9.18 -16.36 0.04
CA TYR A 192 9.68 -17.63 -0.49
C TYR A 192 8.72 -18.81 -0.19
N LEU A 193 8.08 -18.84 0.98
CA LEU A 193 7.12 -19.88 1.35
C LEU A 193 5.76 -19.71 0.63
N GLY A 194 5.43 -18.51 0.16
CA GLY A 194 4.23 -18.20 -0.60
C GLY A 194 2.94 -18.21 0.23
N ALA A 195 1.80 -18.39 -0.45
CA ALA A 195 0.45 -18.25 0.12
C ALA A 195 0.17 -19.01 1.43
N PRO A 196 0.65 -20.26 1.66
CA PRO A 196 0.43 -20.96 2.92
C PRO A 196 0.93 -20.18 4.15
N SER A 197 2.00 -19.40 4.00
CA SER A 197 2.61 -18.63 5.10
C SER A 197 1.70 -17.53 5.63
N VAL A 198 0.79 -16.98 4.83
CA VAL A 198 -0.07 -15.84 5.22
C VAL A 198 -1.49 -16.23 5.64
N ARG A 199 -1.87 -17.51 5.53
CA ARG A 199 -3.25 -17.98 5.76
C ARG A 199 -3.84 -17.65 7.14
N GLN A 200 -3.00 -17.59 8.17
CA GLN A 200 -3.44 -17.28 9.54
C GLN A 200 -3.40 -15.77 9.86
N LEU A 201 -2.68 -14.96 9.08
CA LEU A 201 -2.51 -13.53 9.35
C LEU A 201 -3.83 -12.71 9.40
N PRO A 202 -4.92 -13.04 8.68
CA PRO A 202 -6.20 -12.36 8.85
C PRO A 202 -6.73 -12.37 10.30
N ALA A 203 -6.44 -13.41 11.09
CA ALA A 203 -6.86 -13.50 12.49
C ALA A 203 -6.09 -12.54 13.42
N LEU A 204 -4.95 -12.00 12.96
CA LEU A 204 -4.18 -10.99 13.68
C LEU A 204 -4.70 -9.57 13.44
N ILE A 205 -5.65 -9.35 12.52
CA ILE A 205 -6.23 -8.03 12.25
C ILE A 205 -7.28 -7.72 13.33
N ASN A 206 -6.86 -7.03 14.39
CA ASN A 206 -7.69 -6.61 15.53
C ASN A 206 -7.19 -5.29 16.13
N GLU A 207 -7.86 -4.75 17.14
CA GLU A 207 -7.55 -3.42 17.71
C GLU A 207 -6.20 -3.31 18.45
N ASN A 208 -5.64 -4.44 18.88
CA ASN A 208 -4.38 -4.52 19.62
C ASN A 208 -3.17 -4.73 18.70
N ALA A 209 -3.40 -5.05 17.42
CA ALA A 209 -2.34 -5.26 16.46
C ALA A 209 -1.56 -3.95 16.19
N HIS A 210 -0.24 -4.03 16.19
CA HIS A 210 0.61 -2.87 15.90
C HIS A 210 1.07 -2.81 14.43
N ARG A 211 0.96 -3.91 13.67
CA ARG A 211 1.47 -4.01 12.28
C ARG A 211 0.42 -4.41 11.24
N VAL A 212 -0.81 -3.89 11.36
CA VAL A 212 -1.90 -4.10 10.37
C VAL A 212 -1.44 -3.74 8.95
N ASP A 213 -0.59 -2.73 8.79
CA ASP A 213 0.00 -2.29 7.52
C ASP A 213 0.84 -3.39 6.83
N ARG A 214 1.63 -4.15 7.61
CA ARG A 214 2.51 -5.24 7.16
C ARG A 214 1.74 -6.54 6.97
N ILE A 215 0.84 -6.86 7.90
CA ILE A 215 -0.10 -7.97 7.80
C ILE A 215 -0.84 -7.88 6.46
N CYS A 216 -1.44 -6.71 6.17
CA CYS A 216 -2.18 -6.51 4.94
C CYS A 216 -1.28 -6.41 3.70
N ALA A 217 -0.02 -5.99 3.84
CA ALA A 217 0.94 -6.03 2.74
C ALA A 217 1.30 -7.45 2.32
N LEU A 218 1.63 -8.33 3.25
CA LEU A 218 1.93 -9.73 2.95
C LEU A 218 0.71 -10.47 2.38
N ILE A 219 -0.49 -10.24 2.95
CA ILE A 219 -1.71 -10.86 2.42
C ILE A 219 -2.03 -10.35 1.00
N ALA A 220 -1.82 -9.06 0.70
CA ALA A 220 -2.04 -8.54 -0.65
C ALA A 220 -1.04 -9.12 -1.67
N ASP A 221 0.23 -9.19 -1.29
CA ASP A 221 1.39 -9.62 -2.10
C ASP A 221 1.32 -11.12 -2.44
N ILE A 222 1.22 -11.99 -1.43
CA ILE A 222 1.33 -13.45 -1.59
C ILE A 222 0.09 -14.24 -1.17
N GLY A 223 -0.97 -13.61 -0.68
CA GLY A 223 -2.19 -14.29 -0.23
C GLY A 223 -3.09 -14.79 -1.37
N GLU A 224 -3.63 -16.00 -1.18
CA GLU A 224 -4.72 -16.55 -2.00
C GLU A 224 -6.05 -15.82 -1.73
N ASP A 225 -7.01 -15.92 -2.66
CA ASP A 225 -8.26 -15.14 -2.62
C ASP A 225 -9.06 -15.35 -1.32
N GLN A 226 -9.10 -16.57 -0.80
CA GLN A 226 -9.77 -16.87 0.47
C GLN A 226 -9.10 -16.19 1.68
N THR A 227 -7.79 -15.96 1.63
CA THR A 227 -7.04 -15.23 2.66
C THR A 227 -7.28 -13.72 2.53
N LYS A 228 -7.32 -13.18 1.29
CA LYS A 228 -7.68 -11.79 0.99
C LYS A 228 -9.13 -11.47 1.37
N LEU A 229 -10.05 -12.42 1.19
CA LEU A 229 -11.44 -12.32 1.63
C LEU A 229 -11.52 -12.18 3.15
N LYS A 230 -10.93 -13.13 3.90
CA LYS A 230 -10.88 -13.09 5.38
C LYS A 230 -10.23 -11.81 5.92
N ALA A 231 -9.16 -11.34 5.28
CA ALA A 231 -8.52 -10.09 5.66
C ALA A 231 -9.45 -8.87 5.46
N SER A 232 -10.23 -8.88 4.38
CA SER A 232 -11.23 -7.83 4.12
C SER A 232 -12.36 -7.86 5.15
N GLU A 233 -12.84 -9.05 5.53
CA GLU A 233 -13.85 -9.24 6.58
C GLU A 233 -13.35 -8.74 7.93
N ALA A 234 -12.10 -9.08 8.30
CA ALA A 234 -11.48 -8.63 9.55
C ALA A 234 -11.26 -7.10 9.59
N LEU A 235 -10.85 -6.48 8.47
CA LEU A 235 -10.75 -5.02 8.37
C LEU A 235 -12.13 -4.33 8.50
N VAL A 236 -13.19 -4.93 7.94
CA VAL A 236 -14.57 -4.42 8.10
C VAL A 236 -15.03 -4.55 9.56
N ALA A 237 -14.72 -5.67 10.23
CA ALA A 237 -15.02 -5.86 11.65
C ALA A 237 -14.28 -4.84 12.52
N LEU A 238 -12.98 -4.62 12.27
CA LEU A 238 -12.15 -3.63 12.96
C LEU A 238 -12.68 -2.19 12.76
N SER A 239 -13.07 -1.85 11.53
CA SER A 239 -13.69 -0.54 11.24
C SER A 239 -15.00 -0.35 12.00
N LYS A 240 -15.83 -1.39 12.13
CA LYS A 240 -17.08 -1.34 12.91
C LYS A 240 -16.81 -1.20 14.41
N LEU A 241 -15.81 -1.92 14.95
CA LEU A 241 -15.39 -1.80 16.34
C LEU A 241 -14.96 -0.37 16.69
N TYR A 242 -14.18 0.30 15.84
CA TYR A 242 -13.79 1.70 16.07
C TYR A 242 -14.97 2.69 16.03
N HIS A 243 -16.16 2.28 15.58
CA HIS A 243 -17.40 3.08 15.63
C HIS A 243 -18.39 2.60 16.69
N SER A 244 -18.02 1.63 17.53
CA SER A 244 -18.88 1.11 18.60
C SER A 244 -18.79 1.97 19.87
N ASP A 245 -19.88 2.02 20.63
CA ASP A 245 -19.95 2.79 21.88
C ASP A 245 -19.00 2.23 22.94
N GLU A 246 -18.81 0.91 22.97
CA GLU A 246 -17.88 0.23 23.88
C GLU A 246 -16.43 0.69 23.64
N TRP A 247 -16.01 0.76 22.38
CA TRP A 247 -14.67 1.24 22.03
C TRP A 247 -14.49 2.72 22.37
N LEU A 248 -15.48 3.56 22.06
CA LEU A 248 -15.45 4.99 22.39
C LEU A 248 -15.37 5.24 23.90
N GLN A 249 -16.09 4.47 24.71
CA GLN A 249 -16.02 4.52 26.17
C GLN A 249 -14.66 4.05 26.70
N ALA A 250 -14.12 2.94 26.17
CA ALA A 250 -12.80 2.44 26.53
C ALA A 250 -11.69 3.45 26.23
N GLN A 251 -11.69 4.06 25.04
CA GLN A 251 -10.73 5.11 24.69
C GLN A 251 -10.90 6.38 25.52
N THR A 252 -12.15 6.76 25.85
CA THR A 252 -12.42 7.89 26.75
C THR A 252 -11.75 7.69 28.11
N LYS A 253 -11.80 6.48 28.68
CA LYS A 253 -11.10 6.14 29.92
C LYS A 253 -9.58 6.26 29.77
N ILE A 254 -9.00 5.66 28.72
CA ILE A 254 -7.55 5.71 28.45
C ILE A 254 -7.06 7.16 28.31
N VAL A 255 -7.80 8.01 27.59
CA VAL A 255 -7.49 9.43 27.41
C VAL A 255 -7.57 10.19 28.73
N LYS A 256 -8.60 9.97 29.56
CA LYS A 256 -8.69 10.61 30.89
C LYS A 256 -7.53 10.19 31.80
N GLU A 257 -7.14 8.93 31.80
CA GLU A 257 -5.98 8.44 32.56
C GLU A 257 -4.66 9.02 32.05
N HIS A 258 -4.48 9.13 30.73
CA HIS A 258 -3.30 9.75 30.12
C HIS A 258 -3.18 11.25 30.47
N ASN A 259 -4.29 11.98 30.40
CA ASN A 259 -4.32 13.40 30.73
C ASN A 259 -4.02 13.64 32.22
N ALA A 260 -4.59 12.80 33.11
CA ALA A 260 -4.27 12.83 34.54
C ALA A 260 -2.77 12.56 34.82
N LYS A 261 -2.19 11.51 34.21
CA LYS A 261 -0.76 11.17 34.35
C LYS A 261 0.16 12.31 33.88
N ASN A 262 -0.26 13.09 32.89
CA ASN A 262 0.50 14.20 32.31
C ASN A 262 0.11 15.59 32.88
N ASN A 263 -0.66 15.65 33.98
CA ASN A 263 -1.18 16.88 34.58
C ASN A 263 -1.97 17.80 33.62
N GLN A 264 -2.52 17.25 32.54
CA GLN A 264 -3.35 17.98 31.59
C GLN A 264 -4.78 18.06 32.09
N LYS A 265 -5.26 19.28 32.36
CA LYS A 265 -6.67 19.53 32.69
C LYS A 265 -7.45 19.67 31.38
N ALA A 266 -8.27 18.66 31.08
CA ALA A 266 -9.17 18.67 29.92
C ALA A 266 -10.62 18.51 30.39
N ASP A 267 -11.54 19.28 29.81
CA ASP A 267 -12.98 19.08 29.99
C ASP A 267 -13.51 17.91 29.12
N ASP A 268 -14.78 17.52 29.31
CA ASP A 268 -15.38 16.39 28.60
C ASP A 268 -15.47 16.61 27.07
N ASN A 269 -15.65 17.85 26.60
CA ASN A 269 -15.65 18.16 25.17
C ASN A 269 -14.24 18.03 24.57
N GLN A 270 -13.22 18.47 25.32
CA GLN A 270 -11.81 18.33 24.94
C GLN A 270 -11.39 16.85 24.91
N VAL A 271 -11.82 16.05 25.89
CA VAL A 271 -11.60 14.59 25.89
C VAL A 271 -12.32 13.93 24.70
N ALA A 272 -13.59 14.26 24.44
CA ALA A 272 -14.32 13.75 23.29
C ALA A 272 -13.61 14.10 21.96
N GLY A 273 -13.09 15.34 21.83
CA GLY A 273 -12.30 15.76 20.68
C GLY A 273 -10.96 15.01 20.52
N GLN A 274 -10.34 14.59 21.63
CA GLN A 274 -9.14 13.74 21.60
C GLN A 274 -9.48 12.31 21.14
N VAL A 275 -10.55 11.71 21.68
CA VAL A 275 -11.04 10.38 21.25
C VAL A 275 -11.44 10.39 19.77
N ALA A 276 -12.13 11.44 19.31
CA ALA A 276 -12.51 11.60 17.91
C ALA A 276 -11.31 11.67 16.97
N LYS A 277 -10.20 12.33 17.38
CA LYS A 277 -8.92 12.34 16.62
C LYS A 277 -8.24 10.97 16.60
N ILE A 278 -8.27 10.22 17.70
CA ILE A 278 -7.74 8.85 17.74
C ILE A 278 -8.53 7.95 16.80
N GLN A 279 -9.87 8.03 16.84
CA GLN A 279 -10.77 7.33 15.93
C GLN A 279 -10.50 7.70 14.47
N ASP A 280 -10.37 9.00 14.17
CA ASP A 280 -10.13 9.48 12.81
C ASP A 280 -8.83 8.91 12.23
N ARG A 281 -7.74 8.95 13.02
CA ARG A 281 -6.45 8.35 12.65
C ARG A 281 -6.57 6.84 12.40
N ARG A 282 -7.16 6.10 13.34
CA ARG A 282 -7.33 4.63 13.24
C ARG A 282 -8.16 4.23 12.01
N VAL A 283 -9.22 4.97 11.70
CA VAL A 283 -10.07 4.68 10.53
C VAL A 283 -9.38 5.09 9.22
N THR A 284 -8.80 6.29 9.16
CA THR A 284 -8.39 6.91 7.89
C THR A 284 -6.92 6.71 7.51
N GLU A 285 -6.01 6.55 8.47
CA GLU A 285 -4.57 6.33 8.22
C GLU A 285 -4.16 4.84 8.29
N GLU A 286 -4.96 4.00 8.95
CA GLU A 286 -4.67 2.58 9.15
C GLU A 286 -5.67 1.67 8.41
N VAL A 287 -6.96 1.73 8.76
CA VAL A 287 -7.97 0.80 8.21
C VAL A 287 -8.28 1.05 6.74
N PHE A 288 -8.57 2.30 6.31
CA PHE A 288 -8.87 2.58 4.91
C PHE A 288 -7.70 2.29 3.95
N PRO A 289 -6.43 2.62 4.26
CA PRO A 289 -5.29 2.20 3.45
C PRO A 289 -5.09 0.68 3.40
N ALA A 290 -5.35 -0.02 4.51
CA ALA A 290 -5.33 -1.48 4.52
C ALA A 290 -6.45 -2.08 3.64
N MET A 291 -7.67 -1.53 3.70
CA MET A 291 -8.78 -1.91 2.82
C MET A 291 -8.45 -1.68 1.34
N LYS A 292 -7.87 -0.53 0.98
CA LYS A 292 -7.36 -0.25 -0.39
C LYS A 292 -6.31 -1.27 -0.82
N LYS A 293 -5.42 -1.66 0.10
CA LYS A 293 -4.30 -2.58 -0.17
C LYS A 293 -4.77 -4.02 -0.40
N ILE A 294 -5.73 -4.51 0.38
CA ILE A 294 -6.33 -5.85 0.18
C ILE A 294 -7.29 -5.86 -1.03
N GLY A 295 -8.23 -4.91 -1.08
CA GLY A 295 -9.17 -4.76 -2.19
C GLY A 295 -10.24 -5.84 -2.33
N GLY A 296 -10.48 -6.67 -1.32
CA GLY A 296 -11.51 -7.72 -1.38
C GLY A 296 -12.93 -7.18 -1.23
N ARG A 297 -13.90 -7.90 -1.80
CA ARG A 297 -15.31 -7.48 -1.95
C ARG A 297 -15.96 -6.90 -0.67
N PRO A 298 -15.79 -7.49 0.53
CA PRO A 298 -16.40 -6.94 1.75
C PRO A 298 -15.87 -5.54 2.11
N ALA A 299 -14.57 -5.30 1.93
CA ALA A 299 -13.96 -3.99 2.18
C ALA A 299 -14.47 -2.95 1.16
N VAL A 300 -14.56 -3.33 -0.11
CA VAL A 300 -15.09 -2.48 -1.19
C VAL A 300 -16.56 -2.09 -0.93
N GLU A 301 -17.41 -3.04 -0.50
CA GLU A 301 -18.81 -2.75 -0.16
C GLU A 301 -18.96 -1.89 1.09
N TYR A 302 -18.14 -2.14 2.11
CA TYR A 302 -18.12 -1.31 3.31
C TYR A 302 -17.71 0.14 2.98
N LEU A 303 -16.68 0.34 2.15
CA LEU A 303 -16.24 1.67 1.72
C LEU A 303 -17.32 2.41 0.90
N PHE A 304 -18.08 1.71 0.03
CA PHE A 304 -19.23 2.32 -0.65
C PHE A 304 -20.32 2.75 0.33
N GLY A 305 -20.69 1.88 1.28
CA GLY A 305 -21.68 2.22 2.30
C GLY A 305 -21.24 3.41 3.17
N TYR A 306 -19.98 3.40 3.60
CA TYR A 306 -19.38 4.47 4.41
C TYR A 306 -19.34 5.82 3.68
N ALA A 307 -18.98 5.82 2.39
CA ALA A 307 -18.99 7.02 1.57
C ALA A 307 -20.41 7.56 1.27
N GLY A 308 -21.39 6.65 1.17
CA GLY A 308 -22.80 6.97 0.95
C GLY A 308 -23.52 7.53 2.17
N ASP A 309 -23.11 7.16 3.39
CA ASP A 309 -23.77 7.60 4.61
C ASP A 309 -23.52 9.09 4.90
N GLY A 310 -24.59 9.90 4.79
CA GLY A 310 -24.57 11.33 5.11
C GLY A 310 -24.28 11.66 6.57
N LYS A 311 -24.36 10.68 7.49
CA LYS A 311 -24.01 10.84 8.91
C LYS A 311 -22.50 10.83 9.16
N MET A 312 -21.72 10.30 8.22
CA MET A 312 -20.26 10.22 8.35
C MET A 312 -19.59 11.55 8.01
N LEU A 313 -18.50 11.87 8.72
CA LEU A 313 -17.73 13.09 8.50
C LEU A 313 -17.25 13.21 7.05
N GLU A 314 -17.36 14.41 6.47
CA GLU A 314 -17.03 14.69 5.06
C GLU A 314 -15.64 14.14 4.66
N ASN A 315 -14.61 14.42 5.47
CA ASN A 315 -13.25 13.94 5.19
C ASN A 315 -13.16 12.40 5.20
N ARG A 316 -13.87 11.71 6.09
CA ARG A 316 -13.89 10.24 6.12
C ARG A 316 -14.62 9.67 4.91
N ARG A 317 -15.75 10.25 4.51
CA ARG A 317 -16.49 9.86 3.28
C ARG A 317 -15.61 10.02 2.04
N LYS A 318 -14.90 11.14 1.93
CA LYS A 318 -13.91 11.42 0.88
C LYS A 318 -12.77 10.39 0.86
N LEU A 319 -12.20 10.06 2.03
CA LEU A 319 -11.12 9.08 2.13
C LEU A 319 -11.59 7.64 1.88
N ALA A 320 -12.85 7.30 2.19
CA ALA A 320 -13.44 6.03 1.80
C ALA A 320 -13.54 5.89 0.26
N LEU A 321 -13.94 6.96 -0.44
CA LEU A 321 -13.89 7.00 -1.92
C LEU A 321 -12.46 6.99 -2.48
N ALA A 322 -11.48 7.54 -1.77
CA ALA A 322 -10.07 7.46 -2.15
C ALA A 322 -9.50 6.04 -1.98
N ALA A 323 -10.00 5.28 -1.00
CA ALA A 323 -9.65 3.87 -0.76
C ALA A 323 -10.22 2.91 -1.82
N LEU A 324 -11.25 3.32 -2.55
CA LEU A 324 -11.88 2.56 -3.65
C LEU A 324 -11.13 2.65 -5.00
N GLU A 325 -10.09 3.48 -5.10
CA GLU A 325 -9.30 3.66 -6.32
C GLU A 325 -8.72 2.36 -6.89
N GLY A 326 -9.06 2.03 -8.13
CA GLY A 326 -8.63 0.79 -8.79
C GLY A 326 -9.25 -0.48 -8.19
N ARG A 327 -10.23 -0.34 -7.27
CA ARG A 327 -10.96 -1.44 -6.62
C ARG A 327 -12.44 -1.52 -7.02
N VAL A 328 -12.88 -0.60 -7.86
CA VAL A 328 -14.23 -0.57 -8.44
C VAL A 328 -14.35 -1.68 -9.49
N ASP A 329 -15.33 -2.57 -9.35
CA ASP A 329 -15.55 -3.63 -10.34
C ASP A 329 -16.35 -3.08 -11.54
N LYS A 330 -15.65 -2.93 -12.68
CA LYS A 330 -16.19 -2.38 -13.93
C LYS A 330 -17.24 -3.27 -14.61
N ASN A 331 -17.36 -4.52 -14.16
CA ASN A 331 -18.37 -5.47 -14.62
C ASN A 331 -19.55 -5.58 -13.64
N ASN A 332 -19.46 -4.98 -12.45
CA ASN A 332 -20.52 -4.99 -11.45
C ASN A 332 -21.39 -3.71 -11.58
N PRO A 333 -22.62 -3.78 -12.11
CA PRO A 333 -23.49 -2.62 -12.25
C PRO A 333 -23.88 -2.00 -10.89
N GLN A 334 -23.80 -2.74 -9.78
CA GLN A 334 -24.07 -2.19 -8.45
C GLN A 334 -22.99 -1.19 -8.01
N ASP A 335 -21.72 -1.39 -8.39
CA ASP A 335 -20.65 -0.46 -8.01
C ASP A 335 -20.80 0.87 -8.75
N LEU A 336 -21.08 0.82 -10.06
CA LEU A 336 -21.43 1.99 -10.85
C LEU A 336 -22.63 2.73 -10.22
N GLN A 337 -23.67 1.98 -9.85
CA GLN A 337 -24.87 2.54 -9.26
C GLN A 337 -24.60 3.19 -7.89
N ARG A 338 -23.85 2.54 -7.00
CA ARG A 338 -23.45 3.06 -5.67
C ARG A 338 -22.71 4.39 -5.80
N ILE A 339 -21.72 4.49 -6.71
CA ILE A 339 -20.96 5.73 -6.94
C ILE A 339 -21.87 6.82 -7.54
N PHE A 340 -22.71 6.46 -8.50
CA PHE A 340 -23.62 7.39 -9.15
C PHE A 340 -24.64 8.02 -8.19
N GLU A 341 -25.17 7.25 -7.24
CA GLU A 341 -26.04 7.77 -6.18
C GLU A 341 -25.32 8.79 -5.28
N ILE A 342 -24.04 8.55 -4.94
CA ILE A 342 -23.22 9.51 -4.17
C ILE A 342 -22.99 10.79 -4.97
N ALA A 343 -22.65 10.65 -6.27
CA ALA A 343 -22.33 11.77 -7.14
C ALA A 343 -23.54 12.68 -7.42
N LYS A 344 -24.71 12.09 -7.68
CA LYS A 344 -25.94 12.82 -8.01
C LYS A 344 -26.62 13.48 -6.81
N ASN A 345 -26.39 13.00 -5.58
CA ASN A 345 -27.05 13.53 -4.40
C ASN A 345 -26.63 14.99 -4.15
N ASN A 346 -27.62 15.89 -4.01
CA ASN A 346 -27.42 17.32 -3.74
C ASN A 346 -26.80 17.57 -2.35
N GLU A 347 -27.09 16.71 -1.37
CA GLU A 347 -26.58 16.78 0.00
C GLU A 347 -25.12 16.31 0.14
N THR A 348 -24.57 15.61 -0.86
CA THR A 348 -23.15 15.24 -0.86
C THR A 348 -22.29 16.52 -0.89
N PRO A 349 -21.34 16.71 0.03
CA PRO A 349 -20.40 17.83 -0.05
C PRO A 349 -19.59 17.80 -1.33
N ASP A 350 -19.21 18.97 -1.85
CA ASP A 350 -18.54 19.07 -3.16
C ASP A 350 -17.22 18.27 -3.16
N SER A 351 -16.44 18.30 -2.07
CA SER A 351 -15.19 17.55 -1.94
C SER A 351 -15.35 16.01 -1.96
N VAL A 352 -16.51 15.49 -1.56
CA VAL A 352 -16.85 14.07 -1.61
C VAL A 352 -17.35 13.72 -3.02
N ARG A 353 -18.16 14.60 -3.62
CA ARG A 353 -18.69 14.44 -4.98
C ARG A 353 -17.57 14.39 -6.03
N ASP A 354 -16.54 15.22 -5.89
CA ASP A 354 -15.40 15.24 -6.80
C ASP A 354 -14.66 13.89 -6.83
N VAL A 355 -14.45 13.27 -5.66
CA VAL A 355 -13.85 11.91 -5.59
C VAL A 355 -14.82 10.86 -6.14
N ALA A 356 -16.13 11.01 -5.95
CA ALA A 356 -17.13 10.12 -6.57
C ALA A 356 -17.08 10.20 -8.11
N PHE A 357 -16.94 11.39 -8.69
CA PHE A 357 -16.74 11.54 -10.14
C PHE A 357 -15.39 10.96 -10.61
N ASN A 358 -14.31 11.06 -9.83
CA ASN A 358 -13.06 10.37 -10.13
C ASN A 358 -13.25 8.84 -10.17
N ARG A 359 -14.06 8.27 -9.25
CA ARG A 359 -14.42 6.85 -9.28
C ARG A 359 -15.35 6.47 -10.46
N LEU A 360 -16.27 7.35 -10.87
CA LEU A 360 -17.03 7.15 -12.12
C LEU A 360 -16.12 7.08 -13.34
N GLY A 361 -15.08 7.92 -13.40
CA GLY A 361 -14.08 7.92 -14.47
C GLY A 361 -13.26 6.63 -14.63
N GLU A 362 -13.38 5.66 -13.71
CA GLU A 362 -12.73 4.35 -13.84
C GLU A 362 -13.52 3.39 -14.74
N PHE A 363 -14.82 3.62 -14.98
CA PHE A 363 -15.66 2.77 -15.83
C PHE A 363 -15.47 3.06 -17.34
N PRO A 364 -15.82 2.11 -18.23
CA PRO A 364 -15.93 2.36 -19.66
C PRO A 364 -16.93 3.50 -19.94
N LYS A 365 -16.59 4.40 -20.86
CA LYS A 365 -17.39 5.59 -21.20
C LYS A 365 -18.82 5.23 -21.62
N GLU A 366 -18.99 4.08 -22.26
CA GLU A 366 -20.27 3.53 -22.71
C GLU A 366 -21.25 3.28 -21.55
N GLN A 367 -20.74 2.99 -20.35
CA GLN A 367 -21.55 2.80 -19.15
C GLN A 367 -21.88 4.13 -18.44
N ILE A 368 -20.95 5.08 -18.44
CA ILE A 368 -21.07 6.33 -17.66
C ILE A 368 -21.68 7.49 -18.44
N VAL A 369 -21.36 7.70 -19.72
CA VAL A 369 -21.81 8.88 -20.48
C VAL A 369 -23.35 9.00 -20.50
N PRO A 370 -24.13 7.93 -20.76
CA PRO A 370 -25.60 8.00 -20.68
C PRO A 370 -26.12 8.38 -19.29
N LYS A 371 -25.47 7.91 -18.21
CA LYS A 371 -25.81 8.28 -16.83
C LYS A 371 -25.43 9.74 -16.53
N LEU A 372 -24.27 10.19 -16.98
CA LEU A 372 -23.76 11.55 -16.77
C LEU A 372 -24.63 12.60 -17.48
N TYR A 373 -25.18 12.32 -18.67
CA TYR A 373 -26.13 13.22 -19.31
C TYR A 373 -27.44 13.41 -18.53
N THR A 374 -27.86 12.45 -17.69
CA THR A 374 -29.00 12.67 -16.78
C THR A 374 -28.68 13.69 -15.67
N LEU A 375 -27.39 14.00 -15.45
CA LEU A 375 -26.92 15.04 -14.53
C LEU A 375 -26.74 16.41 -15.19
N PHE A 376 -27.31 16.65 -16.38
CA PHE A 376 -27.29 17.98 -17.02
C PHE A 376 -28.50 18.86 -16.65
N ASP A 377 -29.59 18.26 -16.14
CA ASP A 377 -30.76 18.99 -15.63
C ASP A 377 -30.99 18.95 -14.08
N PRO A 378 -29.96 18.87 -13.20
CA PRO A 378 -30.14 18.95 -11.76
C PRO A 378 -30.27 20.42 -11.31
N PRO A 379 -30.91 20.68 -10.16
CA PRO A 379 -31.04 22.05 -9.61
C PRO A 379 -29.68 22.68 -9.23
N LYS A 380 -28.66 21.86 -8.91
CA LYS A 380 -27.33 22.32 -8.52
C LYS A 380 -26.38 22.32 -9.73
N TRP A 381 -26.12 23.50 -10.29
CA TRP A 381 -25.27 23.71 -11.48
C TRP A 381 -23.87 23.05 -11.36
N LYS A 382 -23.27 23.03 -10.16
CA LYS A 382 -21.98 22.37 -9.91
C LYS A 382 -21.99 20.87 -10.21
N VAL A 383 -23.13 20.18 -10.05
CA VAL A 383 -23.26 18.76 -10.37
C VAL A 383 -23.16 18.55 -11.88
N ARG A 384 -23.87 19.38 -12.67
CA ARG A 384 -23.70 19.41 -14.13
C ARG A 384 -22.27 19.76 -14.50
N TRP A 385 -21.66 20.77 -13.88
CA TRP A 385 -20.28 21.20 -14.15
C TRP A 385 -19.29 20.04 -14.11
N VAL A 386 -19.28 19.25 -13.04
CA VAL A 386 -18.34 18.13 -12.91
C VAL A 386 -18.76 16.94 -13.80
N ALA A 387 -20.05 16.65 -13.94
CA ALA A 387 -20.54 15.59 -14.82
C ALA A 387 -20.20 15.85 -16.31
N ALA A 388 -20.50 17.05 -16.80
CA ALA A 388 -20.17 17.51 -18.15
C ALA A 388 -18.66 17.57 -18.39
N SER A 389 -17.89 18.00 -17.39
CA SER A 389 -16.42 17.95 -17.44
C SER A 389 -15.90 16.51 -17.56
N LEU A 390 -16.52 15.54 -16.90
CA LEU A 390 -16.17 14.12 -17.04
C LEU A 390 -16.56 13.55 -18.41
N VAL A 391 -17.75 13.88 -18.93
CA VAL A 391 -18.14 13.53 -20.31
C VAL A 391 -17.10 14.04 -21.31
N LEU A 392 -16.73 15.33 -21.24
CA LEU A 392 -15.69 15.90 -22.11
C LEU A 392 -14.32 15.23 -21.98
N LYS A 393 -13.90 14.84 -20.77
CA LYS A 393 -12.65 14.11 -20.54
C LYS A 393 -12.65 12.67 -21.09
N THR A 394 -13.81 12.09 -21.40
CA THR A 394 -13.94 10.69 -21.85
C THR A 394 -14.24 10.54 -23.35
N GLN A 395 -14.38 11.64 -24.08
CA GLN A 395 -14.70 11.66 -25.51
C GLN A 395 -13.71 12.50 -26.33
N GLY A 396 -13.61 12.17 -27.62
CA GLY A 396 -12.88 13.00 -28.59
C GLY A 396 -13.78 14.05 -29.24
N THR A 397 -13.22 14.82 -30.18
CA THR A 397 -13.94 15.92 -30.85
C THR A 397 -15.21 15.49 -31.60
N LYS A 398 -15.30 14.23 -32.04
CA LYS A 398 -16.52 13.60 -32.58
C LYS A 398 -17.74 13.68 -31.65
N GLY A 399 -17.55 13.70 -30.33
CA GLY A 399 -18.63 13.77 -29.34
C GLY A 399 -19.10 15.19 -28.99
N VAL A 400 -18.38 16.23 -29.46
CA VAL A 400 -18.74 17.64 -29.18
C VAL A 400 -20.17 17.98 -29.63
N PRO A 401 -20.66 17.54 -30.81
CA PRO A 401 -22.03 17.85 -31.22
C PRO A 401 -23.12 17.26 -30.32
N GLU A 402 -22.92 16.02 -29.83
CA GLU A 402 -23.83 15.38 -28.88
C GLU A 402 -23.82 16.13 -27.55
N PHE A 403 -22.63 16.41 -27.02
CA PHE A 403 -22.45 17.18 -25.79
C PHE A 403 -23.16 18.54 -25.82
N MET A 404 -23.02 19.28 -26.93
CA MET A 404 -23.68 20.58 -27.09
C MET A 404 -25.20 20.47 -27.03
N ASN A 405 -25.79 19.43 -27.62
CA ASN A 405 -27.25 19.23 -27.64
C ASN A 405 -27.87 19.01 -26.25
N HIS A 406 -27.06 18.58 -25.27
CA HIS A 406 -27.44 18.39 -23.86
C HIS A 406 -27.27 19.64 -22.99
N LEU A 407 -26.57 20.68 -23.45
CA LEU A 407 -26.34 21.89 -22.65
C LEU A 407 -27.63 22.71 -22.46
N PRO A 408 -27.76 23.48 -21.36
CA PRO A 408 -28.90 24.37 -21.13
C PRO A 408 -29.12 25.36 -22.29
N ARG A 409 -30.36 25.44 -22.78
CA ARG A 409 -30.68 26.21 -23.99
C ARG A 409 -31.03 27.68 -23.72
N THR A 410 -31.44 28.01 -22.51
CA THR A 410 -32.00 29.32 -22.13
C THR A 410 -31.38 29.86 -20.83
N ALA A 411 -31.49 31.17 -20.62
CA ALA A 411 -31.04 31.85 -19.39
C ALA A 411 -31.88 31.53 -18.14
N SER A 412 -32.97 30.77 -18.27
CA SER A 412 -33.81 30.34 -17.13
C SER A 412 -33.19 29.21 -16.32
N THR A 413 -32.26 28.45 -16.90
CA THR A 413 -31.52 27.40 -16.19
C THR A 413 -30.28 28.00 -15.55
N LYS A 414 -30.15 27.88 -14.23
CA LYS A 414 -28.97 28.35 -13.48
C LYS A 414 -27.70 27.68 -14.02
N MET A 415 -26.72 28.49 -14.41
CA MET A 415 -25.41 28.06 -14.93
C MET A 415 -24.38 29.10 -14.49
N GLY A 416 -23.26 28.65 -13.90
CA GLY A 416 -22.16 29.55 -13.52
C GLY A 416 -21.21 29.81 -14.67
N MET A 417 -20.59 30.99 -14.70
CA MET A 417 -19.59 31.36 -15.72
C MET A 417 -18.47 30.30 -15.85
N THR A 418 -18.08 29.64 -14.75
CA THR A 418 -17.10 28.55 -14.71
C THR A 418 -17.44 27.38 -15.64
N GLU A 419 -18.71 27.09 -15.90
CA GLU A 419 -19.14 25.97 -16.76
C GLU A 419 -18.64 26.13 -18.21
N PRO A 420 -19.12 27.11 -19.00
CA PRO A 420 -18.71 27.27 -20.39
C PRO A 420 -17.20 27.52 -20.54
N LEU A 421 -16.56 28.18 -19.57
CA LEU A 421 -15.10 28.35 -19.55
C LEU A 421 -14.39 27.00 -19.42
N SER A 422 -14.81 26.16 -18.47
CA SER A 422 -14.23 24.82 -18.26
C SER A 422 -14.49 23.91 -19.45
N TYR A 423 -15.71 23.90 -19.98
CA TYR A 423 -16.09 23.07 -21.11
C TYR A 423 -15.32 23.47 -22.37
N GLY A 424 -15.25 24.77 -22.67
CA GLY A 424 -14.48 25.28 -23.79
C GLY A 424 -12.99 24.96 -23.67
N GLY A 425 -12.41 25.17 -22.48
CA GLY A 425 -11.01 24.83 -22.20
C GLY A 425 -10.69 23.33 -22.26
N LEU A 426 -11.64 22.45 -21.90
CA LEU A 426 -11.51 21.00 -22.08
C LEU A 426 -11.58 20.62 -23.56
N ILE A 427 -12.52 21.19 -24.33
CA ILE A 427 -12.61 20.96 -25.78
C ILE A 427 -11.32 21.42 -26.47
N ALA A 428 -10.78 22.60 -26.11
CA ALA A 428 -9.53 23.12 -26.66
C ALA A 428 -8.31 22.19 -26.46
N LYS A 429 -8.35 21.33 -25.43
CA LYS A 429 -7.31 20.36 -25.06
C LYS A 429 -7.56 18.95 -25.63
N MET A 430 -8.64 18.72 -26.37
CA MET A 430 -8.91 17.43 -27.00
C MET A 430 -7.91 17.13 -28.13
N GLU A 431 -7.31 15.94 -28.09
CA GLU A 431 -6.55 15.41 -29.22
C GLU A 431 -7.51 14.78 -30.24
N PRO A 432 -7.55 15.26 -31.49
CA PRO A 432 -8.40 14.66 -32.53
C PRO A 432 -7.80 13.33 -33.00
N GLY A 433 -8.63 12.29 -33.14
CA GLY A 433 -8.21 11.03 -33.75
C GLY A 433 -7.90 11.16 -35.25
N PRO A 434 -7.33 10.12 -35.88
CA PRO A 434 -7.09 10.12 -37.32
C PRO A 434 -8.39 10.35 -38.13
N GLY A 435 -8.43 11.46 -38.87
CA GLY A 435 -9.61 11.89 -39.65
C GLY A 435 -10.66 12.69 -38.85
N ASP A 436 -10.43 12.97 -37.57
CA ASP A 436 -11.35 13.76 -36.76
C ASP A 436 -11.17 15.27 -36.95
N THR A 437 -12.27 16.01 -36.81
CA THR A 437 -12.29 17.47 -36.81
C THR A 437 -11.42 18.02 -35.68
N LYS A 438 -10.49 18.94 -35.97
CA LYS A 438 -9.69 19.64 -34.94
C LYS A 438 -10.60 20.40 -33.97
N PRO A 439 -10.25 20.54 -32.67
CA PRO A 439 -11.12 21.17 -31.67
C PRO A 439 -11.73 22.51 -32.07
N ARG A 440 -10.92 23.42 -32.64
CA ARG A 440 -11.41 24.73 -33.12
C ARG A 440 -12.47 24.58 -34.22
N ALA A 441 -12.28 23.67 -35.16
CA ALA A 441 -13.26 23.45 -36.23
C ALA A 441 -14.54 22.76 -35.71
N ALA A 442 -14.45 21.96 -34.64
CA ALA A 442 -15.60 21.37 -33.97
C ALA A 442 -16.41 22.39 -33.16
N ILE A 443 -15.76 23.40 -32.55
CA ILE A 443 -16.41 24.42 -31.72
C ILE A 443 -16.98 25.60 -32.53
N THR A 444 -16.32 26.02 -33.63
CA THR A 444 -16.69 27.24 -34.39
C THR A 444 -18.16 27.33 -34.80
N PRO A 445 -18.86 26.25 -35.25
CA PRO A 445 -20.27 26.31 -35.60
C PRO A 445 -21.19 26.79 -34.46
N TYR A 446 -20.77 26.59 -33.21
CA TYR A 446 -21.57 26.93 -32.02
C TYR A 446 -21.45 28.39 -31.57
N LEU A 447 -20.48 29.16 -32.11
CA LEU A 447 -20.36 30.60 -31.81
C LEU A 447 -21.65 31.36 -32.18
N GLY A 448 -22.28 30.99 -33.30
CA GLY A 448 -23.56 31.55 -33.75
C GLY A 448 -24.81 30.80 -33.27
N ALA A 449 -24.69 29.89 -32.30
CA ALA A 449 -25.81 29.07 -31.84
C ALA A 449 -26.94 29.93 -31.24
N LYS A 450 -28.20 29.52 -31.46
CA LYS A 450 -29.37 30.12 -30.78
C LYS A 450 -29.46 29.70 -29.31
N ASP A 451 -29.10 28.45 -29.03
CA ASP A 451 -29.07 27.90 -27.68
C ASP A 451 -27.91 28.49 -26.87
N LEU A 452 -28.21 28.93 -25.65
CA LEU A 452 -27.30 29.73 -24.83
C LEU A 452 -26.06 28.94 -24.36
N GLY A 453 -26.23 27.73 -23.83
CA GLY A 453 -25.13 26.90 -23.34
C GLY A 453 -24.08 26.55 -24.41
N PRO A 454 -24.48 26.12 -25.62
CA PRO A 454 -23.57 25.92 -26.74
C PRO A 454 -22.83 27.20 -27.16
N LYS A 455 -23.54 28.33 -27.27
CA LYS A 455 -22.93 29.64 -27.58
C LYS A 455 -21.88 30.02 -26.53
N LEU A 456 -22.24 29.97 -25.26
CA LEU A 456 -21.34 30.31 -24.16
C LEU A 456 -20.12 29.39 -24.10
N THR A 457 -20.31 28.08 -24.31
CA THR A 457 -19.19 27.11 -24.36
C THR A 457 -18.26 27.38 -25.54
N ALA A 458 -18.82 27.77 -26.69
CA ALA A 458 -18.04 28.13 -27.86
C ALA A 458 -17.24 29.42 -27.67
N LEU A 459 -17.78 30.40 -26.94
CA LEU A 459 -17.06 31.59 -26.52
C LEU A 459 -15.99 31.27 -25.46
N GLY A 460 -16.33 30.42 -24.48
CA GLY A 460 -15.42 29.99 -23.41
C GLY A 460 -14.20 29.20 -23.90
N PHE A 461 -14.26 28.56 -25.06
CA PHE A 461 -13.11 27.95 -25.74
C PHE A 461 -11.97 28.96 -25.97
N PHE A 462 -12.29 30.24 -26.13
CA PHE A 462 -11.33 31.30 -26.39
C PHE A 462 -10.87 32.05 -25.13
N TRP A 463 -11.24 31.61 -23.92
CA TRP A 463 -10.90 32.31 -22.66
C TRP A 463 -9.39 32.49 -22.43
N GLU A 464 -8.58 31.55 -22.89
CA GLU A 464 -7.11 31.62 -22.91
C GLU A 464 -6.60 31.63 -24.37
N GLY A 465 -7.42 32.20 -25.27
CA GLY A 465 -7.13 32.34 -26.70
C GLY A 465 -6.03 33.35 -26.98
N LYS A 466 -5.41 33.26 -28.15
CA LYS A 466 -4.35 34.19 -28.57
C LYS A 466 -4.98 35.48 -29.07
N LYS A 467 -4.23 36.60 -29.07
CA LYS A 467 -4.64 37.87 -29.70
C LYS A 467 -5.14 37.73 -31.16
N ALA A 468 -4.65 36.73 -31.91
CA ALA A 468 -5.12 36.41 -33.26
C ALA A 468 -6.57 35.86 -33.32
N ASP A 469 -7.10 35.38 -32.20
CA ASP A 469 -8.43 34.79 -32.08
C ASP A 469 -9.52 35.84 -31.82
N ARG A 470 -9.15 37.08 -31.48
CA ARG A 470 -10.09 38.19 -31.21
C ARG A 470 -11.12 38.37 -32.31
N GLY A 471 -10.72 38.27 -33.58
CA GLY A 471 -11.62 38.41 -34.73
C GLY A 471 -12.73 37.36 -34.80
N ALA A 472 -12.58 36.21 -34.13
CA ALA A 472 -13.61 35.18 -34.05
C ALA A 472 -14.69 35.48 -32.97
N VAL A 473 -14.36 36.25 -31.93
CA VAL A 473 -15.27 36.56 -30.81
C VAL A 473 -15.82 37.99 -30.84
N GLN A 474 -15.12 38.93 -31.47
CA GLN A 474 -15.52 40.34 -31.54
C GLN A 474 -16.92 40.59 -32.13
N PRO A 475 -17.44 39.82 -33.12
CA PRO A 475 -18.82 39.98 -33.59
C PRO A 475 -19.91 39.85 -32.52
N PHE A 476 -19.58 39.25 -31.37
CA PHE A 476 -20.51 38.99 -30.26
C PHE A 476 -20.48 40.06 -29.16
N GLU A 477 -19.64 41.11 -29.24
CA GLU A 477 -19.57 42.21 -28.26
C GLU A 477 -20.92 42.92 -28.01
N ASN A 478 -21.84 42.87 -28.98
CA ASN A 478 -23.17 43.49 -28.92
C ASN A 478 -24.32 42.46 -28.76
N ASP A 479 -24.02 41.21 -28.42
CA ASP A 479 -25.05 40.18 -28.23
C ASP A 479 -25.91 40.49 -26.98
N SER A 480 -27.18 40.80 -27.20
CA SER A 480 -28.16 41.15 -26.17
C SER A 480 -28.82 39.93 -25.50
N SER A 481 -28.42 38.70 -25.85
CA SER A 481 -28.89 37.48 -25.20
C SER A 481 -28.63 37.57 -23.69
N PRO A 482 -29.64 37.39 -22.81
CA PRO A 482 -29.45 37.46 -21.37
C PRO A 482 -28.57 36.32 -20.87
N LEU A 483 -27.75 36.61 -19.86
CA LEU A 483 -27.02 35.59 -19.11
C LEU A 483 -27.93 34.95 -18.03
N PRO A 484 -27.60 33.73 -17.57
CA PRO A 484 -28.29 33.09 -16.46
C PRO A 484 -28.28 33.96 -15.21
N LYS A 485 -29.44 34.12 -14.56
CA LYS A 485 -29.52 34.76 -13.25
C LYS A 485 -29.20 33.75 -12.15
N CYS A 486 -28.41 34.19 -11.18
CA CYS A 486 -28.04 33.42 -10.00
C CYS A 486 -28.18 34.31 -8.77
N GLU A 487 -28.86 33.81 -7.75
CA GLU A 487 -28.86 34.45 -6.44
C GLU A 487 -27.50 34.22 -5.77
N LYS A 488 -27.20 34.99 -4.73
CA LYS A 488 -25.88 34.95 -4.08
C LYS A 488 -25.57 33.56 -3.49
N GLU A 489 -26.61 32.88 -3.03
CA GLU A 489 -26.61 31.55 -2.42
C GLU A 489 -26.37 30.42 -3.44
N ASP A 490 -26.54 30.69 -4.75
CA ASP A 490 -26.31 29.69 -5.80
C ASP A 490 -24.83 29.56 -6.20
N GLU A 491 -23.98 30.52 -5.81
CA GLU A 491 -22.56 30.60 -6.16
C GLU A 491 -22.24 30.57 -7.68
N CYS A 492 -23.22 30.89 -8.55
CA CYS A 492 -23.05 30.92 -10.01
C CYS A 492 -22.97 32.33 -10.63
N SER A 493 -22.43 33.30 -9.90
CA SER A 493 -22.32 34.71 -10.36
C SER A 493 -21.60 34.84 -11.71
N TRP A 494 -22.17 35.64 -12.61
CA TRP A 494 -21.54 36.10 -13.84
C TRP A 494 -20.88 37.45 -13.59
N GLN A 495 -19.57 37.43 -13.34
CA GLN A 495 -18.80 38.63 -13.03
C GLN A 495 -17.36 38.51 -13.53
N CYS A 496 -16.73 39.63 -13.87
CA CYS A 496 -15.29 39.69 -14.08
C CYS A 496 -14.68 41.01 -13.61
N ASP A 497 -13.39 40.97 -13.29
CA ASP A 497 -12.60 42.11 -12.82
C ASP A 497 -12.30 43.07 -13.97
N VAL A 498 -12.90 44.25 -13.95
CA VAL A 498 -12.68 45.32 -14.95
C VAL A 498 -11.84 46.45 -14.34
N PRO A 499 -11.04 47.20 -15.13
CA PRO A 499 -10.29 48.34 -14.62
C PRO A 499 -11.22 49.41 -14.03
N LYS A 500 -10.91 49.91 -12.83
CA LYS A 500 -11.68 50.97 -12.19
C LYS A 500 -11.63 52.26 -13.01
N ALA A 501 -12.77 52.94 -13.12
CA ALA A 501 -12.84 54.25 -13.79
C ALA A 501 -11.92 55.33 -13.16
N SER A 502 -11.61 55.20 -11.87
CA SER A 502 -10.73 56.10 -11.12
C SER A 502 -9.23 55.74 -11.21
N ASN A 503 -8.88 54.48 -11.44
CA ASN A 503 -7.51 54.01 -11.53
C ASN A 503 -7.41 52.74 -12.41
N PRO A 504 -6.95 52.85 -13.68
CA PRO A 504 -6.84 51.70 -14.57
C PRO A 504 -5.85 50.60 -14.14
N LYS A 505 -5.07 50.81 -13.07
CA LYS A 505 -4.18 49.79 -12.48
C LYS A 505 -4.86 48.95 -11.40
N GLU A 506 -6.05 49.35 -10.94
CA GLU A 506 -6.87 48.59 -10.02
C GLU A 506 -8.09 48.03 -10.75
N THR A 507 -8.60 46.89 -10.29
CA THR A 507 -9.82 46.29 -10.82
C THR A 507 -10.97 46.32 -9.81
N GLU A 508 -12.19 46.23 -10.32
CA GLU A 508 -13.42 46.02 -9.54
C GLU A 508 -14.30 44.95 -10.21
N PRO A 509 -15.04 44.13 -9.43
CA PRO A 509 -15.90 43.10 -9.98
C PRO A 509 -17.13 43.74 -10.63
N LYS A 510 -17.30 43.49 -11.94
CA LYS A 510 -18.48 43.91 -12.71
C LYS A 510 -19.41 42.71 -12.92
N GLU A 511 -20.65 42.82 -12.45
CA GLU A 511 -21.76 41.91 -12.80
C GLU A 511 -22.09 42.03 -14.31
N LEU A 512 -22.34 40.88 -14.95
CA LEU A 512 -22.59 40.75 -16.38
C LEU A 512 -24.03 40.27 -16.61
N LYS A 513 -24.75 40.94 -17.52
CA LYS A 513 -26.18 40.71 -17.77
C LYS A 513 -26.46 40.11 -19.14
N THR A 514 -25.55 40.28 -20.11
CA THR A 514 -25.68 39.74 -21.47
C THR A 514 -24.41 39.05 -21.96
N VAL A 515 -24.57 38.20 -22.99
CA VAL A 515 -23.45 37.56 -23.67
C VAL A 515 -22.44 38.59 -24.20
N GLY A 516 -22.90 39.72 -24.74
CA GLY A 516 -22.05 40.80 -25.20
C GLY A 516 -21.23 41.46 -24.08
N GLU A 517 -21.80 41.62 -22.88
CA GLU A 517 -21.03 42.08 -21.72
C GLU A 517 -19.93 41.09 -21.33
N PHE A 518 -20.23 39.79 -21.29
CA PHE A 518 -19.21 38.75 -21.06
C PHE A 518 -18.08 38.77 -22.11
N VAL A 519 -18.43 38.91 -23.38
CA VAL A 519 -17.44 39.00 -24.48
C VAL A 519 -16.56 40.24 -24.33
N LYS A 520 -17.18 41.40 -24.11
CA LYS A 520 -16.52 42.71 -24.08
C LYS A 520 -15.66 42.93 -22.84
N PHE A 521 -16.15 42.56 -21.66
CA PHE A 521 -15.49 42.88 -20.38
C PHE A 521 -14.58 41.77 -19.88
N CYS A 522 -14.76 40.54 -20.34
CA CYS A 522 -14.04 39.38 -19.80
C CYS A 522 -13.23 38.64 -20.87
N LEU A 523 -13.88 38.19 -21.95
CA LEU A 523 -13.28 37.29 -22.95
C LEU A 523 -12.26 37.98 -23.87
N ILE A 524 -12.51 39.21 -24.32
CA ILE A 524 -11.54 39.93 -25.16
C ILE A 524 -10.35 40.40 -24.33
N PRO A 525 -10.51 40.99 -23.11
CA PRO A 525 -9.39 41.33 -22.24
C PRO A 525 -8.52 40.14 -21.80
N SER A 526 -9.06 38.91 -21.74
CA SER A 526 -8.25 37.73 -21.41
C SER A 526 -7.29 37.31 -22.53
N MET A 527 -7.54 37.71 -23.80
CA MET A 527 -6.63 37.51 -24.95
C MET A 527 -5.56 38.60 -25.11
N GLU A 528 -5.61 39.64 -24.28
CA GLU A 528 -4.65 40.76 -24.29
C GLU A 528 -3.53 40.59 -23.24
N LYS A 529 -3.61 39.54 -22.42
CA LYS A 529 -2.60 39.09 -21.45
C LYS A 529 -1.59 38.15 -22.12
#